data_AF-A0A0K8QD20-F1
#
_entry.id   AF-A0A0K8QD20-F1
#
_cell.length_a   1.000
_cell.length_b   1.000
_cell.length_c   1.000
_cell.angle_alpha   90.00
_cell.angle_beta   90.00
_cell.angle_gamma   90.00
#
_symmetry.space_group_name_H-M   'P 1'
#
loop_
_entity.id
_entity.type
_entity.pdbx_description
1 polymer ?
#
loop_
_entity_poly.entity_id
_entity_poly.type
_entity_poly.pdbx_seq_one_letter_code
_entity_poly.pdbx_strand_id
1 'polypeptide(L)'
;MRSIQRRRKPLGRVRGGRYVVGTVAREKLGCTVNYKTLKEEVSWQGFGSGEVDTVLENWGHPELADKYIKQQKTAVDAGQTGNTGVIGWYVPPWMAKQYPDITDSKNLNKYADLFKTSESGGQGQLLDGDPSFVTNDAAS
;
A
#
# COMPACT_ATOMS: atom_id res chain seq x y z
N MET A 1 -0.18 17.40 22.00
CA MET A 1 0.34 16.01 22.02
C MET A 1 -0.50 15.17 21.07
N ARG A 2 0.10 14.38 20.18
CA ARG A 2 -0.68 13.44 19.36
C ARG A 2 -1.16 12.31 20.28
N SER A 3 -2.46 12.05 20.31
CA SER A 3 -3.09 11.04 21.18
C SER A 3 -3.05 9.64 20.58
N ILE A 4 -2.55 9.51 19.35
CA ILE A 4 -2.58 8.28 18.55
C ILE A 4 -1.14 7.91 18.16
N GLN A 5 -0.72 6.72 18.58
CA GLN A 5 0.52 6.07 18.18
C GLN A 5 0.28 5.19 16.95
N ARG A 6 1.13 5.37 15.93
CA ARG A 6 1.11 4.52 14.73
C ARG A 6 1.92 3.27 14.97
N ARG A 7 1.36 2.12 14.62
CA ARG A 7 2.10 0.88 14.54
C ARG A 7 1.98 0.30 13.15
N ARG A 8 3.11 0.28 12.46
CA ARG A 8 3.27 -0.38 11.17
C ARG A 8 3.46 -1.87 11.44
N LYS A 9 2.48 -2.68 11.08
CA LYS A 9 2.62 -4.14 11.02
C LYS A 9 2.48 -4.55 9.55
N PRO A 10 3.16 -5.60 9.09
CA PRO A 10 2.84 -6.16 7.78
C PRO A 10 1.40 -6.70 7.81
N LEU A 11 0.44 -5.89 7.38
CA LEU A 11 -0.92 -6.33 7.10
C LEU A 11 -0.90 -7.18 5.82
N GLY A 12 -1.83 -8.13 5.74
CA GLY A 12 -1.89 -9.14 4.68
C GLY A 12 -1.81 -8.56 3.28
N ARG A 13 -0.64 -8.77 2.66
CA ARG A 13 -0.25 -8.49 1.26
C ARG A 13 -1.40 -8.41 0.25
N VAL A 14 -1.47 -7.29 -0.49
CA VAL A 14 -2.04 -7.28 -1.83
C VAL A 14 -1.15 -8.17 -2.72
N ARG A 15 -1.68 -9.32 -3.07
CA ARG A 15 -0.95 -10.38 -3.80
C ARG A 15 -1.71 -10.82 -5.05
N GLY A 16 -2.98 -10.44 -5.19
CA GLY A 16 -3.90 -11.02 -6.17
C GLY A 16 -3.47 -10.78 -7.62
N GLY A 17 -3.21 -9.52 -8.00
CA GLY A 17 -2.99 -9.14 -9.39
C GLY A 17 -1.79 -9.86 -10.03
N ARG A 18 -0.67 -9.95 -9.31
CA ARG A 18 0.54 -10.61 -9.83
C ARG A 18 0.38 -12.12 -10.08
N TYR A 19 -0.41 -12.82 -9.26
CA TYR A 19 -0.62 -14.25 -9.47
C TYR A 19 -1.56 -14.52 -10.63
N VAL A 20 -2.56 -13.65 -10.86
CA VAL A 20 -3.43 -13.77 -12.04
C VAL A 20 -2.62 -13.60 -13.32
N VAL A 21 -1.82 -12.55 -13.43
CA VAL A 21 -0.96 -12.31 -14.60
C VAL A 21 0.06 -13.44 -14.78
N GLY A 22 0.72 -13.87 -13.70
CA GLY A 22 1.68 -14.96 -13.76
C GLY A 22 1.08 -16.30 -14.17
N THR A 23 -0.16 -16.59 -13.75
CA THR A 23 -0.89 -17.79 -14.21
C THR A 23 -1.15 -17.74 -15.72
N VAL A 24 -1.61 -16.60 -16.26
CA VAL A 24 -1.82 -16.45 -17.70
C VAL A 24 -0.50 -16.58 -18.47
N ALA A 25 0.55 -15.90 -18.02
CA ALA A 25 1.87 -15.96 -18.66
C ALA A 25 2.43 -17.40 -18.69
N ARG A 26 2.28 -18.14 -17.59
CA ARG A 26 2.72 -19.54 -17.51
C ARG A 26 1.86 -20.47 -18.37
N GLU A 27 0.54 -20.41 -18.22
CA GLU A 27 -0.37 -21.44 -18.76
C GLU A 27 -0.82 -21.17 -20.20
N LYS A 28 -0.83 -19.91 -20.64
CA LYS A 28 -1.27 -19.52 -21.99
C LYS A 28 -0.12 -19.12 -22.90
N LEU A 29 0.97 -18.59 -22.34
CA LEU A 29 2.11 -18.08 -23.10
C LEU A 29 3.37 -18.93 -22.94
N GLY A 30 3.37 -19.93 -22.05
CA GLY A 30 4.51 -20.82 -21.84
C GLY A 30 5.71 -20.17 -21.16
N CYS A 31 5.52 -19.01 -20.51
CA CYS A 31 6.61 -18.29 -19.86
C CYS A 31 7.02 -18.94 -18.53
N THR A 32 8.33 -18.91 -18.23
CA THR A 32 8.82 -19.14 -16.87
C THR A 32 8.59 -17.89 -16.03
N VAL A 33 7.79 -18.01 -14.97
CA VAL A 33 7.45 -16.89 -14.09
C VAL A 33 8.18 -17.04 -12.76
N ASN A 34 8.97 -16.02 -12.39
CA ASN A 34 9.67 -15.93 -11.12
C ASN A 34 9.08 -14.80 -10.26
N TYR A 35 8.67 -15.10 -9.03
CA TYR A 35 8.13 -14.10 -8.11
C TYR A 35 9.20 -13.62 -7.14
N LYS A 36 9.60 -12.35 -7.24
CA LYS A 36 10.45 -11.70 -6.24
C LYS A 36 9.61 -10.96 -5.20
N THR A 37 10.11 -10.87 -3.97
CA THR A 37 9.58 -9.96 -2.95
C THR A 37 10.56 -8.81 -2.83
N LEU A 38 10.16 -7.62 -3.28
CA LEU A 38 10.96 -6.41 -3.27
C LEU A 38 10.15 -5.28 -2.58
N LYS A 39 10.86 -4.28 -2.07
CA LYS A 39 10.24 -3.01 -1.64
C LYS A 39 9.81 -2.22 -2.89
N GLU A 40 8.83 -1.33 -2.75
CA GLU A 40 8.26 -0.57 -3.89
C GLU A 40 9.35 0.16 -4.71
N GLU A 41 10.18 0.99 -4.07
CA GLU A 41 11.25 1.72 -4.75
C GLU A 41 12.30 0.80 -5.40
N VAL A 42 12.61 -0.32 -4.75
CA VAL A 42 13.61 -1.30 -5.25
C VAL A 42 13.09 -2.04 -6.48
N SER A 43 11.78 -2.23 -6.60
CA SER A 43 11.18 -2.86 -7.77
C SER A 43 11.45 -2.07 -9.06
N TRP A 44 11.47 -0.73 -8.98
CA TRP A 44 11.80 0.15 -10.11
C TRP A 44 13.26 0.07 -10.53
N GLN A 45 14.18 -0.05 -9.56
CA GLN A 45 15.61 -0.19 -9.85
C GLN A 45 15.92 -1.47 -10.66
N GLY A 46 15.13 -2.53 -10.45
CA GLY A 46 15.28 -3.81 -11.14
C GLY A 46 15.05 -3.76 -12.66
N PHE A 47 14.39 -2.72 -13.18
CA PHE A 47 14.24 -2.55 -14.64
C PHE A 47 15.58 -2.34 -15.34
N GLY A 48 16.48 -1.56 -14.73
CA GLY A 48 17.78 -1.26 -15.33
C GLY A 48 18.72 -2.47 -15.44
N SER A 49 18.56 -3.46 -14.56
CA SER A 49 19.36 -4.69 -14.56
C SER A 49 18.67 -5.88 -15.23
N GLY A 50 17.41 -5.75 -15.66
CA GLY A 50 16.60 -6.87 -16.16
C GLY A 50 16.17 -7.85 -15.06
N GLU A 51 16.30 -7.45 -13.79
CA GLU A 51 15.89 -8.29 -12.66
C GLU A 51 14.37 -8.26 -12.41
N VAL A 52 13.68 -7.27 -12.97
CA VAL A 52 12.24 -7.06 -12.87
C VAL A 52 11.72 -6.75 -14.27
N ASP A 53 10.77 -7.57 -14.73
CA ASP A 53 10.12 -7.39 -16.03
C ASP A 53 8.82 -6.56 -15.93
N THR A 54 8.14 -6.60 -14.78
CA THR A 54 6.85 -5.93 -14.60
C THR A 54 6.59 -5.53 -13.15
N VAL A 55 5.95 -4.37 -12.99
CA VAL A 55 5.37 -3.88 -11.73
C VAL A 55 3.89 -3.62 -11.98
N LEU A 56 3.02 -4.38 -11.31
CA LEU A 56 1.57 -4.36 -11.58
C LEU A 56 0.76 -3.48 -10.61
N GLU A 57 1.36 -3.16 -9.46
CA GLU A 57 0.73 -2.35 -8.40
C GLU A 57 1.66 -1.18 -8.08
N ASN A 58 1.67 -0.18 -8.96
CA ASN A 58 2.42 1.05 -8.77
C ASN A 58 1.56 2.12 -8.08
N TRP A 59 1.62 2.19 -6.76
CA TRP A 59 0.87 3.18 -5.96
C TRP A 59 1.78 4.33 -5.54
N GLY A 60 1.53 5.54 -6.04
CA GLY A 60 2.11 6.76 -5.45
C GLY A 60 3.58 7.07 -5.76
N HIS A 61 4.14 6.57 -6.88
CA HIS A 61 5.53 6.85 -7.31
C HIS A 61 5.64 7.55 -8.69
N PRO A 62 5.06 8.73 -8.90
CA PRO A 62 5.10 9.44 -10.19
C PRO A 62 6.53 9.83 -10.61
N GLU A 63 7.41 10.14 -9.66
CA GLU A 63 8.82 10.47 -9.92
C GLU A 63 9.63 9.26 -10.39
N LEU A 64 9.38 8.07 -9.84
CA LEU A 64 10.01 6.85 -10.33
C LEU A 64 9.49 6.49 -11.73
N ALA A 65 8.18 6.62 -11.97
CA ALA A 65 7.61 6.45 -13.30
C ALA A 65 8.28 7.39 -14.32
N ASP A 66 8.42 8.68 -14.01
CA ASP A 66 9.09 9.64 -14.89
C ASP A 66 10.55 9.26 -15.19
N LYS A 67 11.31 8.93 -14.13
CA LYS A 67 12.72 8.54 -14.25
C LYS A 67 12.90 7.31 -15.13
N TYR A 68 12.19 6.21 -14.86
CA TYR A 68 12.42 4.94 -15.53
C TYR A 68 11.75 4.85 -16.91
N ILE A 69 10.61 5.52 -17.11
CA ILE A 69 9.88 5.50 -18.39
C ILE A 69 10.38 6.59 -19.34
N LYS A 70 10.45 7.86 -18.89
CA LYS A 70 10.74 8.98 -19.80
C LYS A 70 12.23 9.23 -19.95
N GLN A 71 12.98 9.19 -18.85
CA GLN A 71 14.40 9.56 -18.85
C GLN A 71 15.29 8.38 -19.24
N GLN A 72 15.22 7.28 -18.48
CA GLN A 72 16.07 6.11 -18.69
C GLN A 72 15.55 5.17 -19.77
N LYS A 73 14.24 5.19 -20.05
CA LYS A 73 13.57 4.34 -21.05
C LYS A 73 13.82 2.85 -20.85
N THR A 74 13.97 2.43 -19.59
CA THR A 74 14.13 1.03 -19.18
C THR A 74 12.79 0.38 -18.83
N ALA A 75 11.72 1.17 -18.74
CA ALA A 75 10.35 0.70 -18.54
C ALA A 75 9.38 1.38 -19.51
N VAL A 76 8.22 0.78 -19.72
CA VAL A 76 7.11 1.34 -20.50
C VAL A 76 5.83 1.31 -19.69
N ASP A 77 4.97 2.31 -19.88
CA ASP A 77 3.62 2.30 -19.30
C ASP A 77 2.72 1.35 -20.10
N ALA A 78 2.25 0.28 -19.46
CA ALA A 78 1.36 -0.71 -20.06
C ALA A 78 -0.13 -0.41 -19.79
N GLY A 79 -0.44 0.73 -19.17
CA GLY A 79 -1.80 1.16 -18.86
C GLY A 79 -2.32 0.67 -17.50
N GLN A 80 -3.52 1.10 -17.16
CA GLN A 80 -4.16 0.78 -15.89
C GLN A 80 -4.77 -0.63 -15.89
N THR A 81 -4.66 -1.32 -14.76
CA THR A 81 -5.30 -2.63 -14.54
C THR A 81 -6.80 -2.55 -14.24
N GLY A 82 -7.39 -1.34 -14.23
CA GLY A 82 -8.81 -1.10 -13.97
C GLY A 82 -9.21 -1.09 -12.49
N ASN A 83 -8.25 -1.24 -11.57
CA ASN A 83 -8.52 -1.22 -10.14
C ASN A 83 -8.73 0.22 -9.62
N THR A 84 -9.81 0.45 -8.86
CA THR A 84 -9.97 1.66 -8.05
C THR A 84 -9.57 1.36 -6.61
N GLY A 85 -8.39 1.84 -6.20
CA GLY A 85 -7.92 1.72 -4.82
C GLY A 85 -8.37 2.90 -3.96
N VAL A 86 -8.75 2.62 -2.72
CA VAL A 86 -9.08 3.65 -1.71
C VAL A 86 -8.17 3.46 -0.51
N ILE A 87 -7.28 4.42 -0.29
CA ILE A 87 -6.41 4.47 0.89
C ILE A 87 -7.06 5.39 1.91
N GLY A 88 -7.33 4.87 3.09
CA GLY A 88 -7.95 5.62 4.17
C GLY A 88 -7.90 4.84 5.48
N TRP A 89 -8.32 5.49 6.56
CA TRP A 89 -8.48 4.83 7.85
C TRP A 89 -9.89 4.26 7.95
N TYR A 90 -10.00 3.05 8.50
CA TYR A 90 -11.26 2.32 8.58
C TYR A 90 -11.57 1.98 10.04
N VAL A 91 -12.86 2.11 10.40
CA VAL A 91 -13.41 1.61 11.67
C VAL A 91 -14.44 0.52 11.37
N PRO A 92 -14.65 -0.45 12.29
CA PRO A 92 -15.71 -1.45 12.13
C PRO A 92 -17.11 -0.79 12.03
N PRO A 93 -18.04 -1.37 11.24
CA PRO A 93 -19.38 -0.78 11.07
C PRO A 93 -20.16 -0.55 12.38
N TRP A 94 -19.99 -1.44 13.37
CA TRP A 94 -20.64 -1.29 14.67
C TRP A 94 -20.16 -0.05 15.43
N MET A 95 -18.88 0.32 15.26
CA MET A 95 -18.29 1.48 15.91
C MET A 95 -18.80 2.77 15.26
N ALA A 96 -18.93 2.80 13.94
CA ALA A 96 -19.56 3.92 13.22
C ALA A 96 -21.04 4.09 13.61
N LYS A 97 -21.75 2.99 13.89
CA LYS A 97 -23.14 3.05 14.39
C LYS A 97 -23.22 3.60 15.82
N GLN A 98 -22.27 3.26 16.68
CA GLN A 98 -22.23 3.68 18.08
C GLN A 98 -21.68 5.10 18.28
N TYR A 99 -20.74 5.51 17.43
CA TYR A 99 -20.08 6.81 17.44
C TYR A 99 -20.23 7.47 16.04
N PRO A 100 -21.35 8.13 15.75
CA PRO A 100 -21.68 8.59 14.39
C PRO A 100 -20.71 9.60 13.78
N ASP A 101 -19.95 10.32 14.60
CA ASP A 101 -18.96 11.33 14.20
C ASP A 101 -17.53 10.76 14.07
N ILE A 102 -17.31 9.46 14.29
CA ILE A 102 -15.97 8.83 14.30
C ILE A 102 -15.34 8.73 12.91
N THR A 103 -16.14 8.79 11.84
CA THR A 103 -15.65 8.71 10.45
C THR A 103 -15.05 10.02 9.95
N ASP A 104 -15.21 11.12 10.70
CA ASP A 104 -14.46 12.35 10.46
C ASP A 104 -13.08 12.23 11.13
N SER A 105 -12.02 12.32 10.32
CA SER A 105 -10.63 12.18 10.79
C SER A 105 -10.26 13.19 11.89
N LYS A 106 -10.93 14.35 11.94
CA LYS A 106 -10.71 15.39 12.97
C LYS A 106 -11.17 14.93 14.35
N ASN A 107 -12.13 14.02 14.42
CA ASN A 107 -12.70 13.54 15.68
C ASN A 107 -11.96 12.34 16.26
N LEU A 108 -11.03 11.73 15.54
CA LEU A 108 -10.40 10.47 15.98
C LEU A 108 -9.63 10.59 17.29
N ASN A 109 -9.04 11.75 17.60
CA ASN A 109 -8.37 11.96 18.88
C ASN A 109 -9.33 11.90 20.08
N LYS A 110 -10.62 12.23 19.91
CA LYS A 110 -11.67 12.06 20.94
C LYS A 110 -11.88 10.59 21.30
N TYR A 111 -11.60 9.70 20.36
CA TYR A 111 -11.82 8.26 20.47
C TYR A 111 -10.53 7.46 20.69
N ALA A 112 -9.38 8.12 20.82
CA ALA A 112 -8.08 7.47 20.96
C ALA A 112 -8.07 6.42 22.09
N ASP A 113 -8.80 6.69 23.18
CA ASP A 113 -8.91 5.78 24.32
C ASP A 113 -9.55 4.42 23.97
N LEU A 114 -10.44 4.37 22.98
CA LEU A 114 -11.06 3.13 22.49
C LEU A 114 -10.06 2.23 21.75
N PHE A 115 -8.95 2.80 21.28
CA PHE A 115 -7.93 2.11 20.50
C PHE A 115 -6.66 1.85 21.30
N LYS A 116 -6.66 2.09 22.62
CA LYS A 116 -5.53 1.78 23.49
C LYS A 116 -5.26 0.28 23.52
N THR A 117 -3.99 -0.08 23.53
CA THR A 117 -3.52 -1.45 23.72
C THR A 117 -2.39 -1.46 24.74
N SER A 118 -1.97 -2.66 25.18
CA SER A 118 -0.77 -2.80 26.01
C SER A 118 0.50 -2.30 25.33
N GLU A 119 0.50 -2.15 24.01
CA GLU A 119 1.66 -1.79 23.18
C GLU A 119 1.64 -0.31 22.75
N SER A 120 0.57 0.43 23.07
CA SER A 120 0.36 1.80 22.57
C SER A 120 0.82 2.90 23.54
N GLY A 121 1.50 2.54 24.63
CA GLY A 121 2.11 3.50 25.56
C GLY A 121 1.13 4.53 26.13
N GLY A 122 -0.15 4.16 26.30
CA GLY A 122 -1.20 5.05 26.79
C GLY A 122 -1.84 5.95 25.72
N GLN A 123 -1.55 5.74 24.43
CA GLN A 123 -2.18 6.41 23.28
C GLN A 123 -3.15 5.45 22.57
N GLY A 124 -4.02 5.97 21.69
CA GLY A 124 -4.75 5.13 20.75
C GLY A 124 -3.82 4.51 19.70
N GLN A 125 -4.11 3.32 19.20
CA GLN A 125 -3.28 2.65 18.20
C GLN A 125 -3.91 2.67 16.81
N LEU A 126 -3.18 3.20 15.82
CA LEU A 126 -3.47 3.00 14.41
C LEU A 126 -2.64 1.84 13.87
N LEU A 127 -3.29 0.87 13.22
CA LEU A 127 -2.62 -0.19 12.48
C LEU A 127 -2.41 0.27 11.04
N ASP A 128 -1.15 0.48 10.69
CA ASP A 128 -0.71 0.96 9.39
C ASP A 128 -0.01 -0.17 8.61
N GLY A 129 0.09 -0.01 7.29
CA GLY A 129 0.71 -0.96 6.37
C GLY A 129 2.22 -1.10 6.55
N ASP A 130 2.87 -1.74 5.57
CA ASP A 130 4.33 -1.89 5.58
C ASP A 130 5.01 -0.51 5.58
N PRO A 131 6.07 -0.28 6.39
CA PRO A 131 6.76 1.01 6.43
C PRO A 131 7.33 1.51 5.11
N SER A 132 7.54 0.61 4.14
CA SER A 132 8.03 0.95 2.81
C SER A 132 6.96 1.38 1.81
N PHE A 133 5.68 1.37 2.20
CA PHE A 133 4.57 1.79 1.33
C PHE A 133 4.25 3.28 1.51
N VAL A 134 3.83 3.92 0.43
CA VAL A 134 3.35 5.31 0.47
C VAL A 134 2.07 5.38 1.30
N THR A 135 2.09 6.22 2.34
CA THR A 135 0.94 6.49 3.21
C THR A 135 0.50 7.95 3.07
N ASN A 136 -0.81 8.22 2.95
CA ASN A 136 -1.37 9.58 2.91
C ASN A 136 -1.56 10.21 4.31
N ASP A 137 -0.93 9.64 5.33
CA ASP A 137 -1.21 9.97 6.72
C ASP A 137 -0.59 11.30 7.19
N ALA A 138 -0.01 12.10 6.29
CA ALA A 138 0.50 13.44 6.62
C ALA A 138 -0.60 14.51 6.72
N ALA A 139 -1.86 14.17 6.37
CA ALA A 139 -3.00 15.07 6.51
C ALA A 139 -3.63 14.95 7.91
N SER A 140 -3.07 15.69 8.88
CA SER A 140 -3.76 16.07 10.13
C SER A 140 -3.08 17.27 10.76
#